data_AF-A0ABD7GPF4-F1
#
_entry.id   AF-A0ABD7GPF4-F1
#
_cell.length_a   1.000
_cell.length_b   1.000
_cell.length_c   1.000
_cell.angle_alpha   90.00
_cell.angle_beta   90.00
_cell.angle_gamma   90.00
#
_symmetry.space_group_name_H-M   'P 1'
#
loop_
_entity.id
_entity.type
_entity.pdbx_description
1 polymer ?
#
loop_
_entity_poly.entity_id
_entity_poly.type
_entity_poly.pdbx_seq_one_letter_code
_entity_poly.pdbx_strand_id
1 'polypeptide(L)'
;YYIPPHFTNIQHALQQGRRFLATQDTPNRQVILITDGLPTAHFDGPHLHMIYPPHRSTEQATMREGAMCQREGITINIFLIPSWSQSSEDVQ
;
A
#
# COMPACT_ATOMS: atom_id res chain seq x y z
N TYR A 1 -10.95 -14.55 -14.87
CA TYR A 1 -11.24 -13.83 -13.62
C TYR A 1 -11.37 -12.36 -13.95
N TYR A 2 -12.55 -11.78 -13.76
CA TYR A 2 -12.78 -10.35 -13.90
C TYR A 2 -12.32 -9.69 -12.59
N ILE A 3 -11.26 -8.89 -12.66
CA ILE A 3 -10.82 -8.06 -11.53
C ILE A 3 -11.57 -6.74 -11.68
N PRO A 4 -12.43 -6.36 -10.72
CA PRO A 4 -13.12 -5.08 -10.78
C PRO A 4 -12.10 -3.94 -10.91
N PRO A 5 -12.32 -2.98 -11.82
CA PRO A 5 -11.51 -1.78 -11.85
C PRO A 5 -11.70 -0.97 -10.56
N HIS A 6 -10.73 -0.11 -10.21
CA HIS A 6 -10.82 0.92 -9.14
C HIS A 6 -10.54 0.51 -7.68
N PHE A 7 -9.77 -0.55 -7.42
CA PHE A 7 -9.28 -0.85 -6.06
C PHE A 7 -7.78 -0.55 -5.89
N THR A 8 -7.40 -0.12 -4.69
CA THR A 8 -6.03 0.29 -4.35
C THR A 8 -5.47 -0.64 -3.29
N ASN A 9 -4.62 -1.59 -3.71
CA ASN A 9 -3.98 -2.57 -2.81
C ASN A 9 -2.54 -2.16 -2.46
N ILE A 10 -2.42 -1.19 -1.56
CA ILE A 10 -1.11 -0.68 -1.09
C ILE A 10 -0.34 -1.78 -0.34
N GLN A 11 -1.04 -2.61 0.45
CA GLN A 11 -0.44 -3.76 1.15
C GLN A 11 0.32 -4.68 0.19
N HIS A 12 -0.28 -5.08 -0.92
CA HIS A 12 0.38 -5.97 -1.87
C HIS A 12 1.52 -5.27 -2.62
N ALA A 13 1.34 -4.00 -3.00
CA ALA A 13 2.39 -3.23 -3.66
C ALA A 13 3.66 -3.12 -2.78
N LEU A 14 3.48 -2.79 -1.49
CA LEU A 14 4.58 -2.74 -0.51
C LEU A 14 5.24 -4.11 -0.34
N GLN A 15 4.45 -5.18 -0.28
CA GLN A 15 4.98 -6.55 -0.18
C GLN A 15 5.87 -6.92 -1.37
N GLN A 16 5.45 -6.57 -2.59
CA GLN A 16 6.26 -6.82 -3.79
C GLN A 16 7.57 -6.02 -3.77
N GLY A 17 7.50 -4.72 -3.45
CA GLY A 17 8.68 -3.87 -3.32
C GLY A 17 9.66 -4.38 -2.25
N ARG A 18 9.15 -4.79 -1.08
CA ARG A 18 9.95 -5.36 -0.01
C ARG A 18 10.66 -6.64 -0.43
N ARG A 19 9.93 -7.61 -1.01
CA ARG A 19 10.52 -8.87 -1.50
C ARG A 19 11.56 -8.64 -2.58
N PHE A 20 11.32 -7.69 -3.48
CA PHE A 20 12.28 -7.31 -4.50
C PHE A 20 13.56 -6.74 -3.87
N LEU A 21 13.43 -5.80 -2.93
CA LEU A 21 14.55 -5.15 -2.24
C LEU A 21 15.32 -6.08 -1.29
N ALA A 22 14.66 -7.10 -0.73
CA ALA A 22 15.27 -8.06 0.18
C ALA A 22 16.44 -8.84 -0.47
N THR A 23 16.40 -9.05 -1.78
CA THR A 23 17.44 -9.76 -2.53
C THR A 23 18.48 -8.83 -3.17
N GLN A 24 18.38 -7.51 -2.98
CA GLN A 24 19.32 -6.57 -3.57
C GLN A 24 20.49 -6.30 -2.63
N ASP A 25 21.70 -6.41 -3.17
CA ASP A 25 22.94 -6.01 -2.50
C ASP A 25 23.16 -4.50 -2.68
N THR A 26 22.39 -3.72 -1.90
CA THR A 26 22.50 -2.26 -1.87
C THR A 26 22.20 -1.75 -0.47
N PRO A 27 22.99 -0.79 0.04
CA PRO A 27 22.68 -0.10 1.29
C PRO A 27 21.50 0.88 1.12
N ASN A 28 21.16 1.27 -0.12
CA ASN A 28 20.09 2.21 -0.40
C ASN A 28 18.81 1.46 -0.80
N ARG A 29 17.88 1.30 0.15
CA ARG A 29 16.60 0.61 -0.05
C ARG A 29 15.45 1.57 0.12
N GLN A 30 14.79 1.92 -0.97
CA GLN A 30 13.69 2.89 -0.96
C GLN A 30 12.52 2.41 -1.81
N VAL A 31 11.32 2.68 -1.33
CA VAL A 31 10.07 2.59 -2.09
C VAL A 31 9.52 4.01 -2.24
N ILE A 32 9.13 4.38 -3.46
CA ILE A 32 8.39 5.60 -3.73
C ILE A 32 6.95 5.19 -4.01
N LEU A 33 6.06 5.41 -3.04
CA LEU A 33 4.63 5.16 -3.15
C LEU A 33 3.95 6.41 -3.71
N ILE A 34 3.37 6.29 -4.90
CA ILE A 34 2.59 7.34 -5.55
C ILE A 34 1.15 6.86 -5.60
N THR A 35 0.24 7.57 -4.95
CA THR A 35 -1.17 7.16 -4.87
C THR A 35 -2.09 8.37 -4.78
N ASP A 36 -3.27 8.25 -5.35
CA ASP A 36 -4.33 9.26 -5.31
C ASP A 36 -5.47 8.88 -4.35
N GLY A 37 -5.29 7.90 -3.46
CA GLY A 37 -6.37 7.49 -2.57
C GLY A 37 -5.95 6.54 -1.46
N LEU A 38 -6.91 6.28 -0.58
CA LEU A 38 -6.78 5.36 0.55
C LEU A 38 -6.78 3.89 0.10
N PRO A 39 -6.20 2.97 0.89
CA PRO A 39 -6.20 1.56 0.56
C PRO A 39 -7.61 0.97 0.68
N THR A 40 -8.09 0.37 -0.41
CA THR A 40 -9.42 -0.27 -0.52
C THR A 40 -9.33 -1.78 -0.74
N ALA A 41 -8.13 -2.35 -0.84
CA ALA A 41 -7.93 -3.77 -0.95
C ALA A 41 -6.71 -4.28 -0.18
N HIS A 42 -6.77 -5.52 0.29
CA HIS A 42 -5.66 -6.23 0.94
C HIS A 42 -5.84 -7.75 0.82
N PHE A 43 -4.75 -8.50 0.98
CA PHE A 43 -4.79 -9.94 1.14
C PHE A 43 -4.87 -10.35 2.61
N ASP A 44 -5.69 -11.37 2.90
CA ASP A 44 -5.63 -12.16 4.13
C ASP A 44 -5.42 -13.64 3.76
N GLY A 45 -4.18 -14.09 3.91
CA GLY A 45 -3.72 -15.36 3.36
C GLY A 45 -3.97 -15.44 1.85
N PRO A 46 -4.73 -16.43 1.35
CA PRO A 46 -5.04 -16.55 -0.08
C PRO A 46 -6.21 -15.67 -0.54
N HIS A 47 -6.93 -15.01 0.38
CA HIS A 47 -8.15 -14.27 0.06
C HIS A 47 -7.84 -12.80 -0.23
N LEU A 48 -8.33 -12.31 -1.37
CA LEU A 48 -8.30 -10.90 -1.72
C LEU A 48 -9.58 -10.21 -1.25
N HIS A 49 -9.46 -9.27 -0.32
CA HIS A 49 -10.54 -8.39 0.09
C HIS A 49 -10.52 -7.11 -0.75
N MET A 50 -11.67 -6.72 -1.29
CA MET A 50 -11.90 -5.49 -2.04
C MET A 50 -13.08 -4.76 -1.41
N ILE A 51 -12.83 -3.72 -0.62
CA ILE A 51 -13.81 -3.10 0.29
C ILE A 51 -13.88 -1.59 0.01
N TYR A 52 -15.09 -1.12 -0.32
CA TYR A 52 -15.41 0.29 -0.47
C TYR A 52 -16.64 0.64 0.39
N PRO A 53 -16.60 1.69 1.24
CA PRO A 53 -15.47 2.60 1.50
C PRO A 53 -14.28 1.89 2.19
N PRO A 54 -13.10 2.55 2.33
CA PRO A 54 -11.97 2.00 3.07
C PRO A 54 -12.39 1.44 4.43
N HIS A 55 -11.78 0.32 4.82
CA HIS A 55 -12.13 -0.40 6.04
C HIS A 55 -10.90 -0.57 6.93
N ARG A 56 -11.07 -0.49 8.25
CA ARG A 56 -9.98 -0.56 9.22
C ARG A 56 -9.11 -1.82 9.07
N SER A 57 -9.65 -2.94 8.63
CA SER A 57 -8.83 -4.14 8.38
C SER A 57 -7.85 -3.95 7.21
N THR A 58 -8.26 -3.24 6.16
CA THR A 58 -7.41 -2.89 5.01
C THR A 58 -6.32 -1.91 5.41
N GLU A 59 -6.64 -0.90 6.22
CA GLU A 59 -5.67 0.02 6.81
C GLU A 59 -4.64 -0.74 7.66
N GLN A 60 -5.10 -1.61 8.57
CA GLN A 60 -4.22 -2.40 9.42
C GLN A 60 -3.31 -3.34 8.63
N ALA A 61 -3.82 -3.98 7.57
CA ALA A 61 -3.02 -4.83 6.69
C ALA A 61 -1.94 -4.01 5.96
N THR A 62 -2.29 -2.82 5.47
CA THR A 62 -1.36 -1.88 4.83
C THR A 62 -0.27 -1.41 5.81
N MET A 63 -0.66 -0.97 7.00
CA MET A 63 0.27 -0.52 8.04
C MET A 63 1.18 -1.65 8.53
N ARG A 64 0.67 -2.88 8.62
CA ARG A 64 1.47 -4.06 8.97
C ARG A 64 2.58 -4.31 7.95
N GLU A 65 2.28 -4.21 6.65
CA GLU A 65 3.30 -4.36 5.61
C GLU A 65 4.29 -3.20 5.63
N GLY A 66 3.82 -1.96 5.84
CA GLY A 66 4.70 -0.80 6.03
C GLY A 66 5.69 -0.99 7.19
N ALA A 67 5.23 -1.54 8.31
CA ALA A 67 6.08 -1.90 9.43
C ALA A 67 7.10 -3.01 9.09
N MET A 68 6.74 -3.95 8.20
CA MET A 68 7.70 -4.96 7.71
C MET A 68 8.77 -4.31 6.83
N CYS A 69 8.41 -3.38 5.94
CA CYS A 69 9.38 -2.61 5.15
C CYS A 69 10.36 -1.87 6.07
N GLN A 70 9.86 -1.19 7.11
CA GLN A 70 10.69 -0.50 8.09
C GLN A 70 11.67 -1.44 8.79
N ARG A 71 11.23 -2.63 9.23
CA ARG A 71 12.10 -3.63 9.87
C ARG A 71 13.22 -4.12 8.95
N GLU A 72 13.00 -4.13 7.64
CA GLU A 72 14.00 -4.51 6.63
C GLU A 72 14.88 -3.34 6.16
N GLY A 73 14.78 -2.18 6.82
CA GLY A 73 15.56 -0.98 6.51
C GLY A 73 15.15 -0.29 5.22
N ILE A 74 13.89 -0.48 4.77
CA ILE A 74 13.35 0.14 3.57
C ILE A 74 12.67 1.45 3.94
N THR A 75 13.16 2.56 3.38
CA THR A 75 12.50 3.86 3.50
C THR A 75 11.32 3.93 2.52
N ILE A 76 10.13 4.27 3.02
CA ILE A 76 8.95 4.51 2.18
C ILE A 76 8.76 6.03 2.07
N ASN A 77 8.91 6.56 0.86
CA ASN A 77 8.56 7.93 0.53
C ASN A 77 7.17 7.92 -0.12
N ILE A 78 6.26 8.77 0.37
CA ILE A 78 4.87 8.79 -0.10
C ILE A 78 4.59 10.13 -0.77
N PHE A 79 4.06 10.06 -1.99
CA PHE A 79 3.54 11.20 -2.74
C PHE A 79 2.05 10.98 -2.98
N LEU A 80 1.24 11.81 -2.32
CA LEU A 80 -0.20 11.82 -2.52
C LEU A 80 -0.53 12.69 -3.73
N ILE A 81 -1.22 12.12 -4.71
CA ILE A 81 -1.75 12.85 -5.86
C ILE A 81 -3.17 13.26 -5.52
N PRO A 82 -3.44 14.55 -5.23
CA PRO A 82 -4.82 14.97 -5.02
C PRO A 82 -5.60 14.77 -6.32
N SER A 83 -6.73 14.05 -6.23
CA SER A 83 -7.75 14.15 -7.26
C SER A 83 -8.54 15.45 -7.04
N TRP A 84 -9.08 16.04 -8.12
CA TRP A 84 -9.81 17.33 -8.09
C TRP A 84 -11.05 17.34 -7.15
N SER A 85 -11.38 16.23 -6.49
CA SER A 85 -12.53 16.07 -5.60
C SER A 85 -12.20 15.63 -4.16
N GLN A 86 -10.92 15.55 -3.76
CA GLN A 86 -10.59 15.17 -2.37
C GLN A 86 -10.58 16.37 -1.44
N SER A 87 -11.36 16.30 -0.37
CA SER A 87 -11.35 17.29 0.71
C SER A 87 -10.28 16.91 1.74
N SER A 88 -9.96 17.83 2.68
CA SER A 88 -9.00 17.55 3.75
C SER A 88 -9.39 16.38 4.67
N GLU A 89 -10.64 15.91 4.60
CA GLU A 89 -11.14 14.79 5.39
C GLU A 89 -10.69 13.43 4.84
N ASP A 90 -10.28 13.35 3.57
CA ASP A 90 -9.84 12.11 2.90
C ASP A 90 -8.35 11.76 3.17
N VAL A 91 -7.63 12.62 3.89
CA VAL A 91 -6.17 12.55 4.10
C VAL A 91 -5.81 12.08 5.53
N GLN A 92 -6.79 11.85 6.41
CA GLN A 92 -6.56 11.51 7.84
C GLN A 92 -6.32 10.02 8.11
#